data_AF-A0A7C8D749-F1
#
_entry.id   AF-A0A7C8D749-F1
#
_cell.length_a   1.000
_cell.length_b   1.000
_cell.length_c   1.000
_cell.angle_alpha   90.00
_cell.angle_beta   90.00
_cell.angle_gamma   90.00
#
_symmetry.space_group_name_H-M   'P 1'
#
loop_
_entity.id
_entity.type
_entity.pdbx_description
1 polymer ?
#
loop_
_entity_poly.entity_id
_entity_poly.type
_entity_poly.pdbx_seq_one_letter_code
_entity_poly.pdbx_strand_id
1 'polypeptide(L)'
;MGQLRWLMSGASVSTLTQPGWAPGMNLASIAPNDDGNGVAEWIDLDPSCPNEGVHVFGRWDNRSVPIMAEQLLTCAGCQFAENFYASTTSRYRFNEESRTDILFAVAQNDEALGFTEMRASNNYSGIWHVPIADNWTHSAKDHIAAGGLGVLPSYNNSSSGIYAAQSDYKFIINYAELDDKFSLLNWLLTDDGQDEWDAMGFVRLSVLARVDAWARLGVDATHLLPDADGDGIWDGKDHCPLTLTGLVVDENGCASNQIDTDGDGYFNHE
;
A
#
# COMPACT_ATOMS: atom_id res chain seq x y z
N MET A 1 -2.16 -1.49 -19.09
CA MET A 1 -1.73 -2.90 -19.32
C MET A 1 -2.95 -3.79 -19.21
N GLY A 2 -3.29 -4.53 -20.26
CA GLY A 2 -4.42 -5.47 -20.24
C GLY A 2 -4.00 -6.77 -19.56
N GLN A 3 -4.51 -7.04 -18.36
CA GLN A 3 -4.40 -8.37 -17.75
C GLN A 3 -5.49 -9.29 -18.33
N LEU A 4 -5.08 -10.45 -18.83
CA LEU A 4 -5.99 -11.55 -19.15
C LEU A 4 -6.59 -12.06 -17.85
N ARG A 5 -7.82 -11.65 -17.52
CA ARG A 5 -8.44 -11.94 -16.21
C ARG A 5 -9.24 -13.26 -16.15
N TRP A 6 -9.42 -13.95 -17.27
CA TRP A 6 -10.24 -15.17 -17.29
C TRP A 6 -9.64 -16.23 -18.21
N LEU A 7 -9.15 -17.32 -17.63
CA LEU A 7 -8.88 -18.58 -18.31
C LEU A 7 -10.04 -19.52 -17.95
N MET A 8 -10.83 -19.91 -18.95
CA MET A 8 -11.97 -20.81 -18.78
C MET A 8 -11.61 -22.19 -19.35
N SER A 9 -11.99 -23.25 -18.65
CA SER A 9 -11.82 -24.63 -19.11
C SER A 9 -13.10 -25.43 -18.91
N GLY A 10 -13.43 -26.30 -19.87
CA GLY A 10 -14.49 -27.30 -19.70
C GLY A 10 -14.06 -28.53 -18.89
N ALA A 11 -12.77 -28.65 -18.58
CA ALA A 11 -12.22 -29.73 -17.76
C ALA A 11 -12.26 -29.35 -16.28
N SER A 12 -12.55 -30.31 -15.40
CA SER A 12 -12.55 -30.12 -13.95
C SER A 12 -11.14 -29.80 -13.43
N VAL A 13 -11.04 -29.20 -12.24
CA VAL A 13 -9.77 -29.00 -11.52
C VAL A 13 -8.99 -30.31 -11.42
N SER A 14 -9.66 -31.41 -11.06
CA SER A 14 -9.05 -32.74 -10.96
C SER A 14 -8.51 -33.30 -12.27
N THR A 15 -9.04 -32.86 -13.42
CA THR A 15 -8.53 -33.23 -14.75
C THR A 15 -7.32 -32.37 -15.12
N LEU A 16 -7.39 -31.07 -14.81
CA LEU A 16 -6.33 -30.10 -15.13
C LEU A 16 -5.06 -30.28 -14.29
N THR A 17 -5.18 -30.85 -13.09
CA THR A 17 -4.03 -31.11 -12.20
C THR A 17 -3.42 -32.51 -12.37
N GLN A 18 -3.86 -33.30 -13.37
CA GLN A 18 -3.31 -34.65 -13.58
C GLN A 18 -1.85 -34.64 -14.07
N PRO A 19 -0.99 -35.54 -13.56
CA PRO A 19 0.36 -35.72 -14.07
C PRO A 19 0.39 -36.00 -15.57
N GLY A 20 1.16 -35.22 -16.34
CA GLY A 20 1.35 -35.41 -17.79
C GLY A 20 0.35 -34.69 -18.70
N TRP A 21 -0.66 -34.01 -18.15
CA TRP A 21 -1.63 -33.22 -18.94
C TRP A 21 -1.23 -31.74 -19.01
N ALA A 22 -1.06 -31.11 -17.85
CA ALA A 22 -0.53 -29.77 -17.70
C ALA A 22 0.47 -29.73 -16.52
N PRO A 23 1.68 -30.29 -16.71
CA PRO A 23 2.69 -30.36 -15.66
C PRO A 23 3.15 -28.96 -15.28
N GLY A 24 2.49 -28.37 -14.27
CA GLY A 24 2.74 -27.00 -13.80
C GLY A 24 1.49 -26.25 -13.34
N MET A 25 0.27 -26.68 -13.71
CA MET A 25 -0.95 -26.08 -13.16
C MET A 25 -1.20 -26.60 -11.74
N ASN A 26 -0.72 -25.84 -10.75
CA ASN A 26 -1.09 -26.02 -9.35
C ASN A 26 -2.25 -25.07 -8.99
N LEU A 27 -3.49 -25.55 -9.14
CA LEU A 27 -4.70 -24.81 -8.76
C LEU A 27 -4.98 -24.86 -7.25
N ALA A 28 -4.11 -25.50 -6.47
CA ALA A 28 -4.16 -25.53 -5.01
C ALA A 28 -3.27 -24.44 -4.37
N SER A 29 -2.79 -23.45 -5.14
CA SER A 29 -2.02 -22.29 -4.67
C SER A 29 -2.87 -21.26 -3.90
N ILE A 30 -3.81 -21.75 -3.12
CA ILE A 30 -4.59 -21.02 -2.13
C ILE A 30 -4.16 -21.64 -0.81
N ALA A 31 -4.03 -20.86 0.27
CA ALA A 31 -3.66 -21.40 1.58
C ALA A 31 -4.46 -22.69 1.84
N PRO A 32 -3.80 -23.81 2.21
CA PRO A 32 -4.51 -25.06 2.45
C PRO A 32 -5.62 -24.75 3.44
N ASN A 33 -6.85 -25.07 3.06
CA ASN A 33 -8.01 -24.67 3.81
C ASN A 33 -8.84 -25.92 4.02
N ASP A 34 -9.09 -26.19 5.30
CA ASP A 34 -10.07 -27.13 5.83
C ASP A 34 -9.54 -28.55 6.04
N ASP A 35 -9.27 -28.88 7.31
CA ASP A 35 -9.16 -30.24 7.84
C ASP A 35 -10.51 -30.99 7.90
N GLY A 36 -11.60 -30.34 7.45
CA GLY A 36 -12.95 -30.86 7.40
C GLY A 36 -13.80 -30.52 8.63
N ASN A 37 -13.30 -29.70 9.55
CA ASN A 37 -14.01 -29.32 10.77
C ASN A 37 -14.83 -28.01 10.62
N GLY A 38 -14.62 -27.25 9.52
CA GLY A 38 -15.35 -26.03 9.20
C GLY A 38 -14.95 -24.79 10.03
N VAL A 39 -13.84 -24.85 10.77
CA VAL A 39 -13.24 -23.76 11.53
C VAL A 39 -11.86 -23.48 10.93
N ALA A 40 -11.58 -22.22 10.59
CA ALA A 40 -10.24 -21.84 10.14
C ALA A 40 -9.31 -21.63 11.36
N GLU A 41 -8.23 -22.40 11.39
CA GLU A 41 -7.25 -22.52 12.45
C GLU A 41 -5.83 -22.32 11.89
N TRP A 42 -4.86 -22.09 12.77
CA TRP A 42 -3.47 -21.90 12.33
C TRP A 42 -2.89 -23.13 11.62
N ILE A 43 -3.28 -24.33 12.04
CA ILE A 43 -2.87 -25.60 11.44
C ILE A 43 -3.33 -25.77 9.98
N ASP A 44 -4.42 -25.09 9.58
CA ASP A 44 -4.86 -25.08 8.18
C ASP A 44 -3.80 -24.42 7.29
N LEU A 45 -3.17 -23.35 7.76
CA LEU A 45 -2.17 -22.60 6.99
C LEU A 45 -0.86 -23.39 6.82
N ASP A 46 -0.40 -24.07 7.86
CA ASP A 46 0.75 -24.99 7.80
C ASP A 46 0.64 -26.07 8.90
N PRO A 47 0.92 -27.36 8.60
CA PRO A 47 0.80 -28.45 9.57
C PRO A 47 1.70 -28.33 10.81
N SER A 48 2.69 -27.43 10.80
CA SER A 48 3.55 -27.15 11.96
C SER A 48 2.94 -26.19 12.98
N CYS A 49 1.83 -25.52 12.63
CA CYS A 49 1.14 -24.57 13.48
C CYS A 49 0.24 -25.24 14.53
N PRO A 50 -0.12 -24.53 15.61
CA PRO A 50 -1.06 -25.03 16.61
C PRO A 50 -2.46 -25.22 16.04
N ASN A 51 -3.22 -26.15 16.64
CA ASN A 51 -4.63 -26.35 16.33
C ASN A 51 -5.50 -25.39 17.15
N GLU A 52 -5.35 -24.10 16.87
CA GLU A 52 -6.01 -23.02 17.57
C GLU A 52 -6.63 -22.04 16.56
N GLY A 53 -7.74 -21.43 16.96
CA GLY A 53 -8.49 -20.51 16.13
C GLY A 53 -7.70 -19.24 15.79
N VAL A 54 -7.84 -18.76 14.55
CA VAL A 54 -7.25 -17.47 14.18
C VAL A 54 -8.07 -16.33 14.78
N HIS A 55 -7.49 -15.64 15.75
CA HIS A 55 -8.10 -14.48 16.42
C HIS A 55 -7.61 -13.18 15.79
N VAL A 56 -8.53 -12.23 15.56
CA VAL A 56 -8.20 -10.93 14.97
C VAL A 56 -8.66 -9.80 15.89
N PHE A 57 -7.74 -8.88 16.19
CA PHE A 57 -7.94 -7.67 16.97
C PHE A 57 -7.84 -6.46 16.06
N GLY A 58 -8.85 -5.61 16.13
CA GLY A 58 -8.90 -4.38 15.38
C GLY A 58 -9.68 -3.32 16.12
N ARG A 59 -9.68 -2.10 15.59
CA ARG A 59 -10.61 -1.08 16.09
C ARG A 59 -12.04 -1.44 15.73
N TRP A 60 -13.01 -0.90 16.46
CA TRP A 60 -14.42 -1.04 16.09
C TRP A 60 -14.69 -0.64 14.62
N ASP A 61 -15.45 -1.49 13.92
CA ASP A 61 -15.82 -1.49 12.49
C ASP A 61 -16.26 -0.15 11.86
N ASN A 62 -16.58 0.89 12.63
CA ASN A 62 -16.95 2.21 12.10
C ASN A 62 -15.78 3.22 12.16
N ARG A 63 -14.56 2.75 11.90
CA ARG A 63 -13.34 3.57 11.90
C ARG A 63 -12.57 3.35 10.61
N SER A 64 -11.77 4.34 10.24
CA SER A 64 -11.02 4.36 8.98
C SER A 64 -10.04 3.18 8.84
N VAL A 65 -9.41 2.74 9.94
CA VAL A 65 -8.41 1.66 9.92
C VAL A 65 -9.03 0.29 9.59
N PRO A 66 -10.11 -0.17 10.25
CA PRO A 66 -10.84 -1.37 9.84
C PRO A 66 -11.33 -1.33 8.40
N ILE A 67 -11.88 -0.20 7.95
CA ILE A 67 -12.36 -0.05 6.57
C ILE A 67 -11.20 -0.16 5.58
N MET A 68 -10.05 0.46 5.89
CA MET A 68 -8.84 0.35 5.08
C MET A 68 -8.32 -1.09 5.05
N ALA A 69 -8.30 -1.77 6.19
CA ALA A 69 -7.86 -3.17 6.27
C ALA A 69 -8.79 -4.10 5.48
N GLU A 70 -10.10 -3.92 5.56
CA GLU A 70 -11.11 -4.66 4.79
C GLU A 70 -10.94 -4.41 3.27
N GLN A 71 -10.72 -3.16 2.87
CA GLN A 71 -10.47 -2.82 1.47
C GLN A 71 -9.17 -3.46 0.93
N LEU A 72 -8.11 -3.48 1.74
CA LEU A 72 -6.81 -4.01 1.34
C LEU A 72 -6.75 -5.54 1.38
N LEU A 73 -7.35 -6.17 2.38
CA LEU A 73 -7.18 -7.60 2.65
C LEU A 73 -8.33 -8.47 2.13
N THR A 74 -9.55 -7.94 2.06
CA THR A 74 -10.75 -8.75 1.80
C THR A 74 -11.55 -8.30 0.57
N CYS A 75 -11.03 -7.38 -0.24
CA CYS A 75 -11.70 -6.95 -1.48
C CYS A 75 -13.10 -6.36 -1.21
N ALA A 76 -13.25 -5.51 -0.17
CA ALA A 76 -14.54 -4.98 0.29
C ALA A 76 -15.40 -4.28 -0.80
N GLY A 77 -14.76 -3.77 -1.86
CA GLY A 77 -15.42 -3.10 -3.00
C GLY A 77 -15.77 -4.03 -4.18
N CYS A 78 -15.55 -5.33 -4.04
CA CYS A 78 -15.70 -6.30 -5.11
C CYS A 78 -17.16 -6.79 -5.20
N GLN A 79 -17.57 -7.30 -6.38
CA GLN A 79 -18.95 -7.76 -6.62
C GLN A 79 -19.39 -8.83 -5.59
N PHE A 80 -18.43 -9.60 -5.09
CA PHE A 80 -18.56 -10.47 -3.93
C PHE A 80 -17.64 -9.90 -2.86
N ALA A 81 -18.13 -8.94 -2.08
CA ALA A 81 -17.38 -8.38 -0.97
C ALA A 81 -17.13 -9.49 0.05
N GLU A 82 -15.88 -9.80 0.33
CA GLU A 82 -15.54 -10.53 1.54
C GLU A 82 -15.35 -9.48 2.63
N ASN A 83 -16.13 -9.59 3.69
CA ASN A 83 -15.93 -8.80 4.89
C ASN A 83 -15.13 -9.63 5.89
N PHE A 84 -14.64 -9.01 6.95
CA PHE A 84 -14.18 -9.78 8.10
C PHE A 84 -15.29 -10.75 8.55
N TYR A 85 -14.89 -11.96 8.91
CA TYR A 85 -15.80 -13.01 9.39
C TYR A 85 -16.56 -12.54 10.63
N ALA A 86 -17.78 -13.06 10.80
CA ALA A 86 -18.55 -12.83 12.03
C ALA A 86 -17.83 -13.49 13.21
N SER A 87 -17.73 -12.76 14.33
CA SER A 87 -17.12 -13.30 15.55
C SER A 87 -17.90 -14.53 16.05
N THR A 88 -17.18 -15.62 16.33
CA THR A 88 -17.72 -16.84 16.94
C THR A 88 -16.90 -17.23 18.16
N THR A 89 -17.33 -18.25 18.90
CA THR A 89 -16.55 -18.79 20.03
C THR A 89 -15.22 -19.38 19.59
N SER A 90 -15.15 -19.99 18.40
CA SER A 90 -13.94 -20.63 17.87
C SER A 90 -13.07 -19.68 17.06
N ARG A 91 -13.65 -18.61 16.52
CA ARG A 91 -12.94 -17.55 15.79
C ARG A 91 -13.40 -16.22 16.30
N TYR A 92 -12.78 -15.79 17.39
CA TYR A 92 -13.16 -14.54 18.03
C TYR A 92 -12.54 -13.35 17.28
N ARG A 93 -13.36 -12.33 17.02
CA ARG A 93 -12.95 -11.03 16.49
C ARG A 93 -13.18 -9.97 17.55
N PHE A 94 -12.12 -9.35 18.02
CA PHE A 94 -12.17 -8.30 19.04
C PHE A 94 -12.20 -6.91 18.41
N ASN A 95 -13.17 -6.13 18.84
CA ASN A 95 -13.36 -4.74 18.45
C ASN A 95 -12.94 -3.86 19.63
N GLU A 96 -11.68 -3.45 19.62
CA GLU A 96 -11.08 -2.63 20.67
C GLU A 96 -11.38 -1.14 20.43
N GLU A 97 -11.40 -0.36 21.52
CA GLU A 97 -11.64 1.07 21.46
C GLU A 97 -10.37 1.84 21.05
N SER A 98 -9.25 1.50 21.71
CA SER A 98 -7.98 2.19 21.56
C SER A 98 -6.91 1.32 20.87
N ARG A 99 -5.94 1.99 20.26
CA ARG A 99 -4.74 1.34 19.70
C ARG A 99 -3.95 0.56 20.74
N THR A 100 -3.93 1.05 21.99
CA THR A 100 -3.16 0.45 23.07
C THR A 100 -3.79 -0.86 23.52
N ASP A 101 -5.11 -0.94 23.51
CA ASP A 101 -5.83 -2.17 23.86
C ASP A 101 -5.59 -3.27 22.82
N ILE A 102 -5.55 -2.91 21.52
CA ILE A 102 -5.17 -3.84 20.44
C ILE A 102 -3.77 -4.38 20.69
N LEU A 103 -2.79 -3.49 20.90
CA LEU A 103 -1.40 -3.87 21.10
C LEU A 103 -1.21 -4.72 22.35
N PHE A 104 -1.91 -4.38 23.44
CA PHE A 104 -1.91 -5.14 24.67
C PHE A 104 -2.48 -6.54 24.45
N ALA A 105 -3.66 -6.64 23.83
CA ALA A 105 -4.33 -7.92 23.65
C ALA A 105 -3.52 -8.88 22.75
N VAL A 106 -2.93 -8.36 21.67
CA VAL A 106 -2.02 -9.14 20.81
C VAL A 106 -0.77 -9.57 21.56
N ALA A 107 -0.19 -8.70 22.37
CA ALA A 107 0.99 -9.05 23.17
C ALA A 107 0.72 -10.09 24.28
N GLN A 108 -0.55 -10.36 24.61
CA GLN A 108 -0.94 -11.39 25.59
C GLN A 108 -1.37 -12.71 24.94
N ASN A 109 -1.42 -12.78 23.61
CA ASN A 109 -1.90 -13.95 22.89
C ASN A 109 -1.06 -14.20 21.63
N ASP A 110 -0.24 -15.26 21.67
CA ASP A 110 0.67 -15.64 20.58
C ASP A 110 -0.05 -16.04 19.27
N GLU A 111 -1.34 -16.36 19.35
CA GLU A 111 -2.18 -16.76 18.20
C GLU A 111 -3.02 -15.60 17.65
N ALA A 112 -2.89 -14.41 18.23
CA ALA A 112 -3.65 -13.23 17.85
C ALA A 112 -2.98 -12.43 16.74
N LEU A 113 -3.78 -12.02 15.75
CA LEU A 113 -3.40 -11.04 14.75
C LEU A 113 -4.00 -9.69 15.10
N GLY A 114 -3.17 -8.65 15.16
CA GLY A 114 -3.61 -7.27 15.30
C GLY A 114 -3.35 -6.46 14.05
N PHE A 115 -4.26 -5.53 13.74
CA PHE A 115 -3.99 -4.48 12.76
C PHE A 115 -4.25 -3.10 13.37
N THR A 116 -3.30 -2.19 13.19
CA THR A 116 -3.33 -0.83 13.74
C THR A 116 -2.39 0.08 12.93
N GLU A 117 -2.34 1.36 13.23
CA GLU A 117 -1.43 2.29 12.56
C GLU A 117 0.04 1.91 12.80
N MET A 118 0.87 1.86 11.74
CA MET A 118 2.21 1.27 11.80
C MET A 118 3.08 1.88 12.91
N ARG A 119 3.15 3.21 13.02
CA ARG A 119 4.00 3.82 14.05
C ARG A 119 3.48 3.65 15.47
N ALA A 120 2.19 3.38 15.66
CA ALA A 120 1.66 3.06 16.99
C ALA A 120 2.28 1.76 17.54
N SER A 121 2.65 0.84 16.65
CA SER A 121 3.20 -0.47 17.02
C SER A 121 4.73 -0.52 17.14
N ASN A 122 5.48 0.41 16.51
CA ASN A 122 6.94 0.35 16.42
C ASN A 122 7.69 0.30 17.77
N ASN A 123 7.11 0.87 18.82
CA ASN A 123 7.75 0.94 20.14
C ASN A 123 7.05 0.07 21.20
N TYR A 124 6.10 -0.78 20.78
CA TYR A 124 5.39 -1.65 21.70
C TYR A 124 6.15 -2.98 21.86
N SER A 125 6.54 -3.31 23.09
CA SER A 125 7.23 -4.57 23.39
C SER A 125 6.25 -5.74 23.41
N GLY A 126 6.70 -6.92 23.01
CA GLY A 126 5.89 -8.15 23.09
C GLY A 126 4.98 -8.38 21.88
N ILE A 127 5.14 -7.60 20.81
CA ILE A 127 4.53 -7.87 19.51
C ILE A 127 5.60 -8.07 18.45
N TRP A 128 5.25 -8.81 17.40
CA TRP A 128 6.10 -9.00 16.23
C TRP A 128 5.36 -8.56 14.97
N HIS A 129 6.05 -7.85 14.08
CA HIS A 129 5.48 -7.39 12.82
C HIS A 129 5.54 -8.48 11.77
N VAL A 130 4.37 -8.86 11.24
CA VAL A 130 4.26 -9.86 10.19
C VAL A 130 4.65 -9.25 8.84
N PRO A 131 5.70 -9.75 8.16
CA PRO A 131 6.03 -9.31 6.81
C PRO A 131 4.98 -9.81 5.82
N ILE A 132 4.66 -8.98 4.83
CA ILE A 132 3.69 -9.31 3.78
C ILE A 132 4.44 -9.50 2.46
N ALA A 133 4.16 -10.61 1.77
CA ALA A 133 4.59 -10.84 0.41
C ALA A 133 3.61 -10.17 -0.55
N ASP A 134 4.08 -9.26 -1.39
CA ASP A 134 3.26 -8.67 -2.46
C ASP A 134 3.19 -9.67 -3.63
N ASN A 135 2.28 -10.63 -3.52
CA ASN A 135 2.01 -11.60 -4.57
C ASN A 135 0.51 -11.83 -4.72
N TRP A 136 0.02 -11.52 -5.91
CA TRP A 136 -1.40 -11.58 -6.25
C TRP A 136 -1.84 -12.96 -6.73
N THR A 137 -0.90 -13.88 -6.92
CA THR A 137 -1.12 -15.14 -7.65
C THR A 137 -0.72 -16.38 -6.87
N HIS A 138 0.12 -16.24 -5.83
CA HIS A 138 0.59 -17.37 -5.03
C HIS A 138 0.65 -17.02 -3.55
N SER A 139 0.71 -18.04 -2.70
CA SER A 139 0.88 -17.88 -1.26
C SER A 139 2.20 -17.18 -0.91
N ALA A 140 2.29 -16.64 0.31
CA ALA A 140 3.55 -16.07 0.82
C ALA A 140 4.69 -17.09 0.83
N LYS A 141 4.40 -18.37 1.11
CA LYS A 141 5.36 -19.48 1.10
C LYS A 141 5.95 -19.70 -0.29
N ASP A 142 5.09 -19.76 -1.31
CA ASP A 142 5.51 -19.94 -2.71
C ASP A 142 6.24 -18.71 -3.25
N HIS A 143 5.78 -17.51 -2.89
CA HIS A 143 6.48 -16.26 -3.23
C HIS A 143 7.93 -16.28 -2.75
N ILE A 144 8.16 -16.66 -1.50
CA ILE A 144 9.50 -16.75 -0.92
C ILE A 144 10.31 -17.87 -1.59
N ALA A 145 9.70 -19.04 -1.83
CA ALA A 145 10.36 -20.15 -2.52
C ALA A 145 10.81 -19.79 -3.94
N ALA A 146 10.10 -18.89 -4.62
CA ALA A 146 10.45 -18.35 -5.94
C ALA A 146 11.52 -17.24 -5.88
N GLY A 147 12.07 -16.91 -4.70
CA GLY A 147 13.05 -15.85 -4.51
C GLY A 147 12.47 -14.47 -4.24
N GLY A 148 11.15 -14.38 -4.07
CA GLY A 148 10.48 -13.17 -3.58
C GLY A 148 10.80 -12.89 -2.11
N LEU A 149 10.49 -11.69 -1.65
CA LEU A 149 10.78 -11.22 -0.29
C LEU A 149 9.49 -10.82 0.43
N GLY A 150 9.34 -11.28 1.66
CA GLY A 150 8.37 -10.70 2.58
C GLY A 150 8.84 -9.31 3.01
N VAL A 151 8.00 -8.30 2.85
CA VAL A 151 8.31 -6.92 3.20
C VAL A 151 7.77 -6.64 4.59
N LEU A 152 8.64 -6.29 5.54
CA LEU A 152 8.24 -5.84 6.87
C LEU A 152 7.55 -4.48 6.80
N PRO A 153 6.51 -4.23 7.61
CA PRO A 153 6.01 -2.88 7.80
C PRO A 153 7.10 -2.05 8.45
N SER A 154 7.51 -0.96 7.81
CA SER A 154 8.43 0.00 8.36
C SER A 154 8.18 1.36 7.74
N TYR A 155 8.68 2.42 8.39
CA TYR A 155 8.60 3.76 7.82
C TYR A 155 9.18 3.81 6.41
N ASN A 156 10.38 3.27 6.21
CA ASN A 156 11.08 3.31 4.93
C ASN A 156 10.35 2.50 3.85
N ASN A 157 9.86 1.30 4.19
CA ASN A 157 9.15 0.47 3.21
C ASN A 157 7.79 1.06 2.82
N SER A 158 7.11 1.72 3.77
CA SER A 158 5.85 2.41 3.49
C SER A 158 6.07 3.68 2.66
N SER A 159 7.00 4.55 3.09
CA SER A 159 7.26 5.83 2.42
C SER A 159 7.85 5.67 1.01
N SER A 160 8.53 4.57 0.72
CA SER A 160 9.03 4.21 -0.62
C SER A 160 8.01 3.49 -1.49
N GLY A 161 6.82 3.17 -0.98
CA GLY A 161 5.79 2.46 -1.75
C GLY A 161 5.95 0.94 -1.80
N ILE A 162 6.97 0.37 -1.16
CA ILE A 162 7.31 -1.07 -1.26
C ILE A 162 6.42 -1.95 -0.38
N TYR A 163 5.94 -1.44 0.76
CA TYR A 163 5.03 -2.20 1.61
C TYR A 163 3.61 -2.22 1.01
N ALA A 164 3.12 -3.39 0.60
CA ALA A 164 1.89 -3.49 -0.17
C ALA A 164 0.60 -3.18 0.63
N ALA A 165 0.56 -3.48 1.92
CA ALA A 165 -0.63 -3.27 2.76
C ALA A 165 -0.67 -1.85 3.33
N GLN A 166 -0.80 -0.85 2.45
CA GLN A 166 -0.88 0.56 2.81
C GLN A 166 -1.89 1.31 1.96
N SER A 167 -2.40 2.44 2.47
CA SER A 167 -3.24 3.35 1.73
C SER A 167 -3.09 4.77 2.29
N ASP A 168 -3.24 5.75 1.40
CA ASP A 168 -3.28 7.15 1.80
C ASP A 168 -4.61 7.48 2.49
N TYR A 169 -4.54 8.32 3.53
CA TYR A 169 -5.71 9.00 4.07
C TYR A 169 -6.16 10.09 3.12
N LYS A 170 -7.40 9.99 2.64
CA LYS A 170 -7.98 10.92 1.68
C LYS A 170 -8.94 11.87 2.39
N PHE A 171 -8.65 13.17 2.30
CA PHE A 171 -9.62 14.20 2.62
C PHE A 171 -10.47 14.47 1.38
N ILE A 172 -11.78 14.26 1.52
CA ILE A 172 -12.76 14.53 0.47
C ILE A 172 -13.55 15.76 0.91
N ILE A 173 -13.49 16.81 0.10
CA ILE A 173 -14.20 18.07 0.34
C ILE A 173 -15.00 18.43 -0.91
N ASN A 174 -16.05 19.22 -0.72
CA ASN A 174 -16.66 19.93 -1.83
C ASN A 174 -15.75 21.10 -2.22
N TYR A 175 -15.49 21.28 -3.52
CA TYR A 175 -14.69 22.40 -4.02
C TYR A 175 -15.25 23.76 -3.59
N ALA A 176 -16.59 23.88 -3.46
CA ALA A 176 -17.24 25.10 -2.99
C ALA A 176 -16.90 25.48 -1.53
N GLU A 177 -16.36 24.55 -0.75
CA GLU A 177 -15.95 24.77 0.65
C GLU A 177 -14.42 24.90 0.78
N LEU A 178 -13.68 24.90 -0.33
CA LEU A 178 -12.21 24.91 -0.31
C LEU A 178 -11.68 26.11 0.48
N ASP A 179 -12.21 27.31 0.26
CA ASP A 179 -11.76 28.52 0.94
C ASP A 179 -11.85 28.41 2.46
N ASP A 180 -12.94 27.81 2.97
CA ASP A 180 -13.16 27.61 4.41
C ASP A 180 -12.23 26.56 5.01
N LYS A 181 -11.77 25.59 4.22
CA LYS A 181 -10.91 24.48 4.67
C LYS A 181 -9.44 24.68 4.31
N PHE A 182 -9.12 25.65 3.47
CA PHE A 182 -7.80 25.83 2.88
C PHE A 182 -6.71 25.90 3.93
N SER A 183 -6.90 26.69 4.99
CA SER A 183 -5.90 26.83 6.06
C SER A 183 -5.53 25.50 6.71
N LEU A 184 -6.51 24.63 6.97
CA LEU A 184 -6.26 23.30 7.53
C LEU A 184 -5.56 22.40 6.51
N LEU A 185 -6.05 22.37 5.27
CA LEU A 185 -5.51 21.50 4.21
C LEU A 185 -4.07 21.88 3.87
N ASN A 186 -3.78 23.18 3.80
CA ASN A 186 -2.44 23.69 3.58
C ASN A 186 -1.51 23.35 4.75
N TRP A 187 -1.98 23.52 6.00
CA TRP A 187 -1.20 23.15 7.19
C TRP A 187 -0.92 21.64 7.25
N LEU A 188 -1.88 20.79 6.91
CA LEU A 188 -1.67 19.34 6.87
C LEU A 188 -0.53 18.94 5.93
N LEU A 189 -0.25 19.73 4.90
CA LEU A 189 0.82 19.47 3.93
C LEU A 189 2.16 20.09 4.33
N THR A 190 2.26 20.92 5.37
CA THR A 190 3.56 21.44 5.86
C THR A 190 4.33 20.37 6.64
N ASP A 191 5.61 20.62 6.92
CA ASP A 191 6.41 19.68 7.73
C ASP A 191 5.82 19.50 9.13
N ASP A 192 5.36 20.58 9.78
CA ASP A 192 4.69 20.52 11.09
C ASP A 192 3.43 19.63 11.05
N GLY A 193 2.60 19.76 10.00
CA GLY A 193 1.40 18.92 9.86
C GLY A 193 1.74 17.45 9.65
N GLN A 194 2.81 17.17 8.89
CA GLN A 194 3.31 15.81 8.68
C GLN A 194 3.95 15.21 9.95
N ASP A 195 4.62 16.04 10.77
CA ASP A 195 5.18 15.64 12.07
C ASP A 195 4.07 15.18 13.04
N GLU A 196 2.95 15.90 13.08
CA GLU A 196 1.78 15.49 13.87
C GLU A 196 1.17 14.18 13.36
N TRP A 197 1.11 13.99 12.03
CA TRP A 197 0.65 12.73 11.42
C TRP A 197 1.50 11.53 11.82
N ASP A 198 2.80 11.72 11.85
CA ASP A 198 3.73 10.71 12.32
C ASP A 198 3.55 10.41 13.81
N ALA A 199 3.42 11.45 14.64
CA ALA A 199 3.18 11.31 16.07
C ALA A 199 1.86 10.58 16.36
N MET A 200 0.86 10.75 15.49
CA MET A 200 -0.44 10.08 15.61
C MET A 200 -0.41 8.60 15.24
N GLY A 201 0.65 8.08 14.61
CA GLY A 201 0.76 6.67 14.25
C GLY A 201 0.95 6.40 12.75
N PHE A 202 0.81 7.43 11.90
CA PHE A 202 0.81 7.29 10.45
C PHE A 202 2.20 7.48 9.84
N VAL A 203 2.28 7.25 8.53
CA VAL A 203 3.46 7.56 7.72
C VAL A 203 3.17 8.83 6.95
N ARG A 204 4.00 9.86 7.15
CA ARG A 204 3.94 11.09 6.35
C ARG A 204 4.03 10.82 4.85
N LEU A 205 3.42 11.72 4.08
CA LEU A 205 3.52 11.77 2.64
C LEU A 205 4.94 12.12 2.19
N SER A 206 5.35 11.58 1.04
CA SER A 206 6.57 12.01 0.36
C SER A 206 6.44 13.47 -0.09
N VAL A 207 7.57 14.15 -0.33
CA VAL A 207 7.56 15.54 -0.82
C VAL A 207 6.78 15.64 -2.13
N LEU A 208 6.99 14.70 -3.07
CA LEU A 208 6.23 14.64 -4.32
C LEU A 208 4.72 14.53 -4.09
N ALA A 209 4.28 13.61 -3.21
CA ALA A 209 2.86 13.46 -2.90
C ALA A 209 2.25 14.71 -2.26
N ARG A 210 3.04 15.46 -1.46
CA ARG A 210 2.62 16.74 -0.88
C ARG A 210 2.49 17.83 -1.95
N VAL A 211 3.45 17.93 -2.86
CA VAL A 211 3.41 18.86 -4.00
C VAL A 211 2.19 18.59 -4.88
N ASP A 212 1.93 17.31 -5.20
CA ASP A 212 0.73 16.92 -5.95
C ASP A 212 -0.57 17.23 -5.20
N ALA A 213 -0.57 17.12 -3.87
CA ALA A 213 -1.70 17.49 -3.04
C ALA A 213 -1.92 19.02 -3.00
N TRP A 214 -0.85 19.81 -2.86
CA TRP A 214 -0.90 21.28 -2.94
C TRP A 214 -1.40 21.77 -4.30
N ALA A 215 -0.98 21.14 -5.39
CA ALA A 215 -1.45 21.48 -6.73
C ALA A 215 -2.98 21.32 -6.85
N ARG A 216 -3.58 20.33 -6.18
CA ARG A 216 -5.05 20.17 -6.11
C ARG A 216 -5.75 21.26 -5.32
N LEU A 217 -5.03 21.93 -4.41
CA LEU A 217 -5.50 23.09 -3.66
C LEU A 217 -5.21 24.41 -4.39
N GLY A 218 -4.58 24.37 -5.57
CA GLY A 218 -4.17 25.55 -6.32
C GLY A 218 -2.89 26.23 -5.82
N VAL A 219 -2.08 25.50 -5.05
CA VAL A 219 -0.77 25.98 -4.56
C VAL A 219 0.34 25.33 -5.38
N ASP A 220 1.19 26.14 -6.00
CA ASP A 220 2.41 25.65 -6.61
C ASP A 220 3.53 25.49 -5.57
N ALA A 221 3.89 24.24 -5.31
CA ALA A 221 4.94 23.85 -4.38
C ALA A 221 6.09 23.12 -5.08
N THR A 222 6.19 23.20 -6.42
CA THR A 222 7.21 22.49 -7.21
C THR A 222 8.64 22.84 -6.81
N HIS A 223 8.86 24.05 -6.28
CA HIS A 223 10.14 24.50 -5.72
C HIS A 223 10.68 23.63 -4.56
N LEU A 224 9.87 22.74 -3.98
CA LEU A 224 10.30 21.79 -2.96
C LEU A 224 10.95 20.53 -3.56
N LEU A 225 10.77 20.29 -4.86
CA LEU A 225 11.32 19.14 -5.57
C LEU A 225 12.77 19.42 -6.03
N PRO A 226 13.60 18.38 -6.18
CA PRO A 226 14.94 18.54 -6.74
C PRO A 226 14.91 19.11 -8.16
N ASP A 227 15.78 20.09 -8.40
CA ASP A 227 16.04 20.74 -9.69
C ASP A 227 17.57 20.92 -9.78
N ALA A 228 18.22 20.03 -10.53
CA ALA A 228 19.66 19.85 -10.50
C ALA A 228 20.43 20.93 -11.28
N ASP A 229 19.84 21.49 -12.34
CA ASP A 229 20.44 22.54 -13.16
C ASP A 229 19.84 23.93 -12.92
N GLY A 230 18.75 24.01 -12.15
CA GLY A 230 18.17 25.25 -11.64
C GLY A 230 17.38 26.01 -12.70
N ASP A 231 16.82 25.32 -13.68
CA ASP A 231 16.04 25.93 -14.77
C ASP A 231 14.56 26.15 -14.41
N GLY A 232 14.13 25.65 -13.25
CA GLY A 232 12.77 25.78 -12.73
C GLY A 232 11.87 24.59 -13.02
N ILE A 233 12.34 23.56 -13.72
CA ILE A 233 11.64 22.30 -13.95
C ILE A 233 12.30 21.20 -13.11
N TRP A 234 11.53 20.58 -12.21
CA TRP A 234 12.09 19.54 -11.34
C TRP A 234 12.52 18.29 -12.12
N ASP A 235 13.57 17.62 -11.65
CA ASP A 235 14.33 16.57 -12.36
C ASP A 235 13.48 15.44 -12.96
N GLY A 236 12.35 15.07 -12.34
CA GLY A 236 11.50 13.98 -12.83
C GLY A 236 10.46 14.39 -13.88
N LYS A 237 10.36 15.69 -14.20
CA LYS A 237 9.66 16.22 -15.39
C LYS A 237 10.61 16.87 -16.39
N ASP A 238 11.84 17.15 -15.99
CA ASP A 238 12.86 17.69 -16.88
C ASP A 238 13.31 16.63 -17.90
N HIS A 239 13.18 16.97 -19.18
CA HIS A 239 13.59 16.15 -20.32
C HIS A 239 14.96 16.58 -20.87
N CYS A 240 15.47 17.73 -20.45
CA CYS A 240 16.66 18.38 -20.98
C CYS A 240 17.62 18.76 -19.84
N PRO A 241 18.24 17.77 -19.16
CA PRO A 241 19.14 18.05 -18.06
C PRO A 241 20.37 18.84 -18.50
N LEU A 242 20.94 19.58 -17.55
CA LEU A 242 22.12 20.46 -17.74
C LEU A 242 21.80 21.71 -18.58
N THR A 243 20.57 22.22 -18.46
CA THR A 243 20.20 23.53 -18.99
C THR A 243 21.13 24.60 -18.42
N LEU A 244 21.64 25.47 -19.30
CA LEU A 244 22.49 26.57 -18.85
C LEU A 244 21.68 27.58 -18.04
N THR A 245 22.20 27.94 -16.87
CA THR A 245 21.54 28.90 -15.97
C THR A 245 21.24 30.22 -16.68
N GLY A 246 19.99 30.68 -16.56
CA GLY A 246 19.52 31.95 -17.10
C GLY A 246 18.95 31.86 -18.53
N LEU A 247 18.94 30.68 -19.15
CA LEU A 247 18.16 30.44 -20.36
C LEU A 247 16.68 30.29 -20.03
N VAL A 248 15.83 30.67 -20.99
CA VAL A 248 14.39 30.41 -20.91
C VAL A 248 14.12 29.01 -21.40
N VAL A 249 13.48 28.20 -20.57
CA VAL A 249 13.08 26.83 -20.88
C VAL A 249 11.59 26.72 -21.19
N ASP A 250 11.21 25.67 -21.90
CA ASP A 250 9.81 25.29 -22.11
C ASP A 250 9.25 24.44 -20.95
N GLU A 251 8.04 23.91 -21.10
CA GLU A 251 7.40 23.06 -20.09
C GLU A 251 8.10 21.70 -19.85
N ASN A 252 9.06 21.35 -20.71
CA ASN A 252 9.86 20.14 -20.64
C ASN A 252 11.25 20.38 -20.05
N GLY A 253 11.58 21.62 -19.65
CA GLY A 253 12.93 21.99 -19.18
C GLY A 253 13.91 22.27 -20.33
N CYS A 254 13.44 22.32 -21.58
CA CYS A 254 14.33 22.45 -22.72
C CYS A 254 14.53 23.92 -23.11
N ALA A 255 15.78 24.40 -23.12
CA ALA A 255 16.13 25.67 -23.74
C ALA A 255 16.29 25.52 -25.26
N SER A 256 16.23 26.64 -25.99
CA SER A 256 16.33 26.67 -27.45
C SER A 256 17.55 25.89 -27.99
N ASN A 257 18.68 25.96 -27.28
CA ASN A 257 19.94 25.30 -27.63
C ASN A 257 20.02 23.80 -27.27
N GLN A 258 18.96 23.23 -26.70
CA GLN A 258 18.80 21.80 -26.43
C GLN A 258 17.68 21.18 -27.30
N ILE A 259 17.00 21.99 -28.10
CA ILE A 259 15.93 21.54 -28.99
C ILE A 259 16.46 21.49 -30.41
N ASP A 260 16.20 20.39 -31.12
CA ASP A 260 16.38 20.27 -32.57
C ASP A 260 15.01 20.45 -33.23
N THR A 261 14.77 21.61 -33.83
CA THR A 261 13.45 21.95 -34.40
C THR A 261 13.27 21.48 -35.84
N ASP A 262 14.35 21.22 -36.58
CA ASP A 262 14.27 20.78 -37.99
C ASP A 262 14.61 19.30 -38.20
N GLY A 263 15.00 18.60 -37.13
CA GLY A 263 15.21 17.16 -37.09
C GLY A 263 16.46 16.72 -37.84
N ASP A 264 17.43 17.62 -38.04
CA ASP A 264 18.67 17.34 -38.77
C ASP A 264 19.74 16.65 -37.90
N GLY A 265 19.47 16.50 -36.60
CA GLY A 265 20.34 15.88 -35.62
C GLY A 265 21.26 16.87 -34.89
N TYR A 266 21.12 18.17 -35.13
CA TYR A 266 21.81 19.24 -34.43
C TYR A 266 20.83 20.12 -33.64
N PHE A 267 21.22 20.51 -32.43
CA PHE A 267 20.42 21.47 -31.66
C PHE A 267 20.46 22.86 -32.27
N ASN A 268 19.41 23.66 -32.07
CA ASN A 268 19.36 25.02 -32.57
C ASN A 268 20.47 25.86 -31.91
N HIS A 269 21.47 26.29 -32.67
CA HIS A 269 22.49 27.19 -32.13
C HIS A 269 21.97 28.64 -32.10
N GLU A 270 22.16 29.34 -30.98
CA GLU A 270 22.07 30.81 -30.89
C GLU A 270 23.26 31.51 -31.54
#